data_AF-A0A9D6Y339-F1
#
_entry.id   AF-A0A9D6Y339-F1
#
_cell.length_a   1.000
_cell.length_b   1.000
_cell.length_c   1.000
_cell.angle_alpha   90.00
_cell.angle_beta   90.00
_cell.angle_gamma   90.00
#
_symmetry.space_group_name_H-M   'P 1'
#
loop_
_entity.id
_entity.type
_entity.pdbx_description
1 polymer ?
#
loop_
_entity_poly.entity_id
_entity_poly.type
_entity_poly.pdbx_seq_one_letter_code
_entity_poly.pdbx_strand_id
1 'polypeptide(L)'
;MEAAVVDLESVQQAQRRIAPFARRTPLIPSRYLTELAGGNVYLKAEALQHTGSFKIRGAANRLALLTPEERRRGVVAASAGNHGQGVAVVAASLGIDCTVIMPVGASLAKIQAIKGYGARVVLHDEPFAHAKAIAEERNLVFIHAFDDPAVIAGQGTIGLEIVEDLPEVAQVIVPTGGGGLASGVAVAVKTLCPQLRIVGVQAAAAPAVAQSFHQGKPLSVRPRPTLADGAALAEPGRITFPLLRRYLDDIVVVDEEAIAQAIALLLERSKLVAEGAGALGVAALLRGLAPAASGPTVVVLSGGNIDISLLARVAEHGLSHAGRYLSIAVGLEDQPGRLAELLAIISATGANVLEVEHHRWGLHLGVGRVQAVLIMEVRDKEHAQQVCSDLESAGYAEVPREGPEAQRYFLPQGWLDDKDRG
;
A
#
# COMPACT_ATOMS: atom_id res chain seq x y z
N MET A 1 2.28 -38.14 1.47
CA MET A 1 1.59 -37.27 0.50
C MET A 1 2.67 -36.59 -0.31
N GLU A 2 2.72 -36.81 -1.62
CA GLU A 2 3.52 -35.97 -2.53
C GLU A 2 3.21 -34.49 -2.23
N ALA A 3 4.25 -33.66 -2.16
CA ALA A 3 4.05 -32.23 -1.98
C ALA A 3 3.19 -31.72 -3.14
N ALA A 4 2.00 -31.20 -2.86
CA ALA A 4 1.08 -30.71 -3.88
C ALA A 4 1.81 -29.68 -4.76
N VAL A 5 1.91 -29.97 -6.05
CA VAL A 5 2.61 -29.14 -7.03
C VAL A 5 1.72 -27.94 -7.38
N VAL A 6 2.33 -26.76 -7.50
CA VAL A 6 1.65 -25.58 -8.05
C VAL A 6 1.97 -25.50 -9.54
N ASP A 7 0.96 -25.75 -10.37
CA ASP A 7 1.03 -25.77 -11.83
C ASP A 7 -0.21 -25.10 -12.46
N LEU A 8 -0.26 -25.03 -13.79
CA LEU A 8 -1.40 -24.43 -14.48
C LEU A 8 -2.71 -25.20 -14.23
N GLU A 9 -2.68 -26.53 -14.16
CA GLU A 9 -3.88 -27.35 -13.95
C GLU A 9 -4.50 -27.06 -12.58
N SER A 10 -3.70 -27.08 -11.52
CA SER A 10 -4.15 -26.76 -10.16
C SER A 10 -4.73 -25.35 -10.04
N VAL A 11 -4.19 -24.37 -10.78
CA VAL A 11 -4.74 -23.01 -10.88
C VAL A 11 -6.09 -23.00 -11.60
N GLN A 12 -6.22 -23.72 -12.73
CA GLN A 12 -7.49 -23.83 -13.47
C GLN A 12 -8.57 -24.54 -12.64
N GLN A 13 -8.19 -25.58 -11.90
CA GLN A 13 -9.09 -26.23 -10.96
C GLN A 13 -9.48 -25.27 -9.82
N ALA A 14 -8.53 -24.45 -9.33
CA ALA A 14 -8.82 -23.42 -8.34
C ALA A 14 -9.83 -22.39 -8.85
N GLN A 15 -9.71 -21.92 -10.10
CA GLN A 15 -10.65 -20.98 -10.72
C GLN A 15 -12.10 -21.48 -10.64
N ARG A 16 -12.33 -22.77 -10.90
CA ARG A 16 -13.65 -23.40 -10.77
C ARG A 16 -14.13 -23.48 -9.32
N ARG A 17 -13.25 -23.86 -8.40
CA ARG A 17 -13.59 -23.98 -6.96
C ARG A 17 -13.95 -22.65 -6.32
N ILE A 18 -13.27 -21.56 -6.72
CA ILE A 18 -13.44 -20.25 -6.09
C ILE A 18 -14.60 -19.44 -6.66
N ALA A 19 -15.15 -19.81 -7.82
CA ALA A 19 -16.19 -19.04 -8.51
C ALA A 19 -17.39 -18.63 -7.63
N PRO A 20 -17.86 -19.44 -6.66
CA PRO A 20 -18.94 -19.03 -5.75
C PRO A 20 -18.54 -17.99 -4.70
N PHE A 21 -17.25 -17.79 -4.45
CA PHE A 21 -16.71 -16.99 -3.35
C PHE A 21 -15.98 -15.73 -3.83
N ALA A 22 -15.31 -15.81 -4.97
CA ALA A 22 -14.49 -14.74 -5.53
C ALA A 22 -15.16 -14.13 -6.76
N ARG A 23 -15.15 -12.79 -6.83
CA ARG A 23 -15.52 -12.03 -8.02
C ARG A 23 -14.39 -12.07 -9.05
N ARG A 24 -14.72 -12.22 -10.33
CA ARG A 24 -13.82 -11.82 -11.43
C ARG A 24 -13.69 -10.30 -11.41
N THR A 25 -12.56 -9.77 -10.94
CA THR A 25 -12.38 -8.33 -10.77
C THR A 25 -12.10 -7.64 -12.10
N PRO A 26 -12.46 -6.36 -12.27
CA PRO A 26 -12.26 -5.68 -13.54
C PRO A 26 -10.78 -5.45 -13.83
N LEU A 27 -10.43 -5.49 -15.12
CA LEU A 27 -9.17 -5.00 -15.66
C LEU A 27 -9.40 -3.59 -16.23
N ILE A 28 -8.97 -2.57 -15.51
CA ILE A 28 -9.33 -1.17 -15.78
C ILE A 28 -8.19 -0.48 -16.54
N PRO A 29 -8.39 -0.01 -17.78
CA PRO A 29 -7.39 0.80 -18.46
C PRO A 29 -7.19 2.14 -17.73
N SER A 30 -5.93 2.57 -17.56
CA SER A 30 -5.61 3.86 -16.96
C SER A 30 -4.92 4.77 -17.96
N ARG A 31 -5.68 5.72 -18.51
CA ARG A 31 -5.13 6.73 -19.44
C ARG A 31 -4.04 7.58 -18.77
N TYR A 32 -4.27 8.01 -17.53
CA TYR A 32 -3.32 8.85 -16.81
C TYR A 32 -1.97 8.14 -16.55
N LEU A 33 -2.02 6.88 -16.09
CA LEU A 33 -0.78 6.10 -15.92
C LEU A 33 -0.13 5.76 -17.27
N THR A 34 -0.92 5.58 -18.32
CA THR A 34 -0.40 5.34 -19.68
C THR A 34 0.42 6.54 -20.17
N GLU A 35 -0.10 7.76 -20.01
CA GLU A 35 0.59 8.99 -20.38
C GLU A 35 1.85 9.20 -19.53
N LEU A 36 1.80 8.96 -18.22
CA LEU A 36 2.96 9.09 -17.32
C LEU A 36 4.06 8.04 -17.57
N ALA A 37 3.67 6.80 -17.85
CA ALA A 37 4.63 5.69 -18.00
C ALA A 37 5.14 5.51 -19.43
N GLY A 38 4.53 6.19 -20.42
CA GLY A 38 4.90 6.07 -21.83
C GLY A 38 4.54 4.72 -22.47
N GLY A 39 3.57 3.99 -21.91
CA GLY A 39 3.11 2.69 -22.41
C GLY A 39 1.73 2.33 -21.86
N ASN A 40 0.99 1.43 -22.51
CA ASN A 40 -0.39 1.13 -22.14
C ASN A 40 -0.47 0.46 -20.75
N VAL A 41 -1.16 1.09 -19.80
CA VAL A 41 -1.28 0.61 -18.41
C VAL A 41 -2.71 0.21 -18.06
N TYR A 42 -2.85 -0.96 -17.47
CA TYR A 42 -4.11 -1.50 -16.97
C TYR A 42 -3.98 -1.88 -15.48
N LEU A 43 -5.07 -1.78 -14.74
CA LEU A 43 -5.13 -2.06 -13.31
C LEU A 43 -6.03 -3.29 -13.08
N LYS A 44 -5.45 -4.39 -12.58
CA LYS A 44 -6.24 -5.54 -12.12
C LYS A 44 -6.73 -5.26 -10.70
N ALA A 45 -7.99 -4.88 -10.57
CA ALA A 45 -8.53 -4.23 -9.38
C ALA A 45 -8.98 -5.21 -8.28
N GLU A 46 -8.03 -5.96 -7.69
CA GLU A 46 -8.32 -6.87 -6.56
C GLU A 46 -8.75 -6.14 -5.27
N ALA A 47 -8.53 -4.83 -5.19
CA ALA A 47 -9.14 -3.97 -4.17
C ALA A 47 -10.69 -3.98 -4.19
N LEU A 48 -11.32 -4.34 -5.32
CA LEU A 48 -12.78 -4.44 -5.47
C LEU A 48 -13.34 -5.85 -5.21
N GLN A 49 -12.53 -6.75 -4.67
CA GLN A 49 -12.95 -8.09 -4.26
C GLN A 49 -13.83 -8.03 -3.00
N HIS A 50 -14.62 -9.08 -2.71
CA HIS A 50 -15.60 -9.10 -1.60
C HIS A 50 -15.05 -8.68 -0.24
N THR A 51 -13.80 -9.06 0.08
CA THR A 51 -13.11 -8.68 1.33
C THR A 51 -12.10 -7.56 1.13
N GLY A 52 -12.25 -6.76 0.07
CA GLY A 52 -11.36 -5.65 -0.27
C GLY A 52 -9.95 -6.06 -0.71
N SER A 53 -9.69 -7.33 -0.99
CA SER A 53 -8.38 -7.81 -1.45
C SER A 53 -8.41 -9.20 -2.09
N PHE A 54 -7.32 -9.57 -2.75
CA PHE A 54 -7.14 -10.87 -3.41
C PHE A 54 -7.22 -12.10 -2.49
N LYS A 55 -7.02 -11.93 -1.18
CA LYS A 55 -6.78 -13.04 -0.24
C LYS A 55 -7.91 -14.07 -0.19
N ILE A 56 -9.14 -13.65 -0.49
CA ILE A 56 -10.30 -14.56 -0.55
C ILE A 56 -10.08 -15.70 -1.55
N ARG A 57 -9.31 -15.50 -2.63
CA ARG A 57 -9.13 -16.51 -3.68
C ARG A 57 -8.39 -17.74 -3.16
N GLY A 58 -7.21 -17.56 -2.58
CA GLY A 58 -6.47 -18.65 -1.95
C GLY A 58 -7.14 -19.21 -0.71
N ALA A 59 -7.79 -18.38 0.11
CA ALA A 59 -8.56 -18.85 1.25
C ALA A 59 -9.69 -19.79 0.81
N ALA A 60 -10.50 -19.37 -0.18
CA ALA A 60 -11.58 -20.16 -0.73
C ALA A 60 -11.09 -21.47 -1.34
N ASN A 61 -10.00 -21.42 -2.10
CA ASN A 61 -9.45 -22.64 -2.69
C ASN A 61 -8.98 -23.64 -1.63
N ARG A 62 -8.26 -23.17 -0.59
CA ARG A 62 -7.77 -24.04 0.48
C ARG A 62 -8.90 -24.62 1.32
N LEU A 63 -9.92 -23.82 1.64
CA LEU A 63 -11.08 -24.24 2.42
C LEU A 63 -11.98 -25.20 1.65
N ALA A 64 -12.18 -24.99 0.35
CA ALA A 64 -12.96 -25.88 -0.50
C ALA A 64 -12.36 -27.30 -0.58
N LEU A 65 -11.03 -27.41 -0.48
CA LEU A 65 -10.29 -28.68 -0.50
C LEU A 65 -10.31 -29.44 0.83
N LEU A 66 -10.84 -28.86 1.91
CA LEU A 66 -10.93 -29.56 3.19
C LEU A 66 -11.88 -30.76 3.09
N THR A 67 -11.40 -31.89 3.58
CA THR A 67 -12.20 -33.10 3.79
C THR A 67 -13.33 -32.85 4.80
N PRO A 68 -14.41 -33.66 4.80
CA PRO A 68 -15.47 -33.53 5.79
C PRO A 68 -14.98 -33.58 7.24
N GLU A 69 -13.93 -34.37 7.52
CA GLU A 69 -13.32 -34.45 8.85
C GLU A 69 -12.54 -33.17 9.20
N GLU A 70 -11.73 -32.64 8.28
CA GLU A 70 -11.08 -31.35 8.46
C GLU A 70 -12.07 -30.21 8.69
N ARG A 71 -13.18 -30.19 7.96
CA ARG A 71 -14.23 -29.18 8.13
C ARG A 71 -14.88 -29.24 9.50
N ARG A 72 -15.16 -30.46 10.01
CA ARG A 72 -15.71 -30.66 11.37
C ARG A 72 -14.77 -30.21 12.47
N ARG A 73 -13.45 -30.40 12.29
CA ARG A 73 -12.44 -29.95 13.26
C ARG A 73 -12.35 -28.43 13.31
N GLY A 74 -12.64 -27.74 12.21
CA GLY A 74 -12.53 -26.30 12.10
C GLY A 74 -11.12 -25.83 11.72
N VAL A 75 -10.99 -24.53 11.52
CA VAL A 75 -9.79 -23.90 10.98
C VAL A 75 -9.25 -22.81 11.88
N VAL A 76 -7.95 -22.58 11.79
CA VAL A 76 -7.28 -21.46 12.44
C VAL A 76 -6.36 -20.72 11.49
N ALA A 77 -6.34 -19.40 11.58
CA ALA A 77 -5.46 -18.53 10.80
C ALA A 77 -4.82 -17.46 11.69
N ALA A 78 -3.64 -16.97 11.29
CA ALA A 78 -2.97 -15.85 11.94
C ALA A 78 -2.94 -14.64 11.01
N SER A 79 -3.78 -13.64 11.25
CA SER A 79 -3.76 -12.36 10.55
C SER A 79 -4.80 -11.39 11.11
N ALA A 80 -4.40 -10.16 11.41
CA ALA A 80 -5.34 -9.06 11.62
C ALA A 80 -5.85 -8.41 10.33
N GLY A 81 -5.34 -8.82 9.16
CA GLY A 81 -5.60 -8.13 7.90
C GLY A 81 -6.36 -8.97 6.89
N ASN A 82 -6.00 -8.78 5.63
CA ASN A 82 -6.66 -9.34 4.46
C ASN A 82 -6.83 -10.87 4.48
N HIS A 83 -5.84 -11.59 5.01
CA HIS A 83 -5.93 -13.05 5.12
C HIS A 83 -6.98 -13.50 6.13
N GLY A 84 -7.02 -12.86 7.30
CA GLY A 84 -7.98 -13.20 8.35
C GLY A 84 -9.42 -12.98 7.88
N GLN A 85 -9.68 -11.86 7.20
CA GLN A 85 -10.98 -11.58 6.59
C GLN A 85 -11.35 -12.60 5.50
N GLY A 86 -10.41 -12.92 4.60
CA GLY A 86 -10.63 -13.90 3.53
C GLY A 86 -10.96 -15.29 4.06
N VAL A 87 -10.27 -15.76 5.11
CA VAL A 87 -10.56 -17.04 5.75
C VAL A 87 -11.90 -17.00 6.48
N ALA A 88 -12.17 -15.95 7.26
CA ALA A 88 -13.40 -15.83 8.04
C ALA A 88 -14.66 -15.84 7.16
N VAL A 89 -14.69 -15.02 6.10
CA VAL A 89 -15.84 -14.96 5.17
C VAL A 89 -16.12 -16.31 4.53
N VAL A 90 -15.07 -16.98 4.02
CA VAL A 90 -15.28 -18.23 3.29
C VAL A 90 -15.60 -19.38 4.24
N ALA A 91 -14.96 -19.44 5.42
CA ALA A 91 -15.28 -20.43 6.43
C ALA A 91 -16.76 -20.32 6.86
N ALA A 92 -17.25 -19.10 7.10
CA ALA A 92 -18.66 -18.86 7.41
C ALA A 92 -19.61 -19.34 6.31
N SER A 93 -19.29 -19.04 5.03
CA SER A 93 -20.11 -19.49 3.88
C SER A 93 -20.14 -21.03 3.71
N LEU A 94 -19.14 -21.73 4.26
CA LEU A 94 -19.01 -23.18 4.23
C LEU A 94 -19.48 -23.86 5.52
N GLY A 95 -19.94 -23.09 6.52
CA GLY A 95 -20.32 -23.61 7.84
C GLY A 95 -19.15 -24.23 8.60
N ILE A 96 -17.94 -23.69 8.44
CA ILE A 96 -16.71 -24.17 9.09
C ILE A 96 -16.38 -23.24 10.26
N ASP A 97 -16.18 -23.82 11.45
CA ASP A 97 -15.74 -23.06 12.62
C ASP A 97 -14.36 -22.44 12.36
N CYS A 98 -14.25 -21.13 12.55
CA CYS A 98 -13.06 -20.36 12.25
C CYS A 98 -12.55 -19.61 13.48
N THR A 99 -11.28 -19.81 13.82
CA THR A 99 -10.56 -18.99 14.78
C THR A 99 -9.48 -18.17 14.08
N VAL A 100 -9.45 -16.85 14.31
CA VAL A 100 -8.40 -15.96 13.81
C VAL A 100 -7.61 -15.40 14.98
N ILE A 101 -6.31 -15.67 14.97
CA ILE A 101 -5.36 -15.10 15.91
C ILE A 101 -4.86 -13.76 15.35
N MET A 102 -4.98 -12.70 16.14
CA MET A 102 -4.62 -11.34 15.77
C MET A 102 -3.62 -10.76 16.80
N PRO A 103 -2.73 -9.83 16.41
CA PRO A 103 -1.88 -9.11 17.36
C PRO A 103 -2.72 -8.31 18.37
N VAL A 104 -2.22 -8.15 19.60
CA VAL A 104 -2.89 -7.37 20.67
C VAL A 104 -3.15 -5.92 20.24
N GLY A 105 -2.28 -5.34 19.42
CA GLY A 105 -2.43 -3.99 18.86
C GLY A 105 -3.31 -3.88 17.60
N ALA A 106 -4.04 -4.92 17.21
CA ALA A 106 -4.92 -4.84 16.05
C ALA A 106 -6.03 -3.79 16.25
N SER A 107 -6.25 -2.94 15.25
CA SER A 107 -7.30 -1.92 15.29
C SER A 107 -8.69 -2.53 15.53
N LEU A 108 -9.55 -1.84 16.28
CA LEU A 108 -10.92 -2.29 16.56
C LEU A 108 -11.71 -2.60 15.29
N ALA A 109 -11.58 -1.79 14.24
CA ALA A 109 -12.24 -2.01 12.96
C ALA A 109 -11.89 -3.38 12.34
N LYS A 110 -10.60 -3.75 12.31
CA LYS A 110 -10.13 -5.07 11.84
C LYS A 110 -10.68 -6.22 12.68
N ILE A 111 -10.75 -6.05 14.02
CA ILE A 111 -11.32 -7.05 14.93
C ILE A 111 -12.83 -7.22 14.66
N GLN A 112 -13.56 -6.12 14.54
CA GLN A 112 -15.00 -6.12 14.31
C GLN A 112 -15.36 -6.70 12.94
N ALA A 113 -14.58 -6.42 11.89
CA ALA A 113 -14.78 -7.03 10.57
C ALA A 113 -14.73 -8.56 10.64
N ILE A 114 -13.68 -9.12 11.25
CA ILE A 114 -13.50 -10.57 11.36
C ILE A 114 -14.57 -11.22 12.25
N LYS A 115 -14.92 -10.59 13.38
CA LYS A 115 -16.03 -11.05 14.22
C LYS A 115 -17.38 -10.96 13.51
N GLY A 116 -17.59 -9.92 12.70
CA GLY A 116 -18.81 -9.71 11.91
C GLY A 116 -19.04 -10.80 10.87
N TYR A 117 -17.98 -11.46 10.41
CA TYR A 117 -18.06 -12.66 9.58
C TYR A 117 -18.30 -13.96 10.36
N GLY A 118 -18.43 -13.91 11.68
CA GLY A 118 -18.73 -15.08 12.52
C GLY A 118 -17.49 -15.84 13.02
N ALA A 119 -16.28 -15.34 12.77
CA ALA A 119 -15.06 -15.98 13.28
C ALA A 119 -14.78 -15.61 14.75
N ARG A 120 -14.26 -16.58 15.51
CA ARG A 120 -13.71 -16.34 16.85
C ARG A 120 -12.39 -15.60 16.72
N VAL A 121 -12.25 -14.47 17.41
CA VAL A 121 -10.99 -13.70 17.46
C VAL A 121 -10.28 -13.97 18.78
N VAL A 122 -8.98 -14.25 18.70
CA VAL A 122 -8.07 -14.35 19.85
C VAL A 122 -6.92 -13.37 19.65
N LEU A 123 -6.63 -12.55 20.66
CA LEU A 123 -5.51 -11.61 20.63
C LEU A 123 -4.27 -12.26 21.26
N HIS A 124 -3.11 -12.12 20.62
CA HIS A 124 -1.85 -12.70 21.09
C HIS A 124 -0.64 -11.89 20.57
N ASP A 125 0.46 -11.81 21.31
CA ASP A 125 1.65 -11.05 20.91
C ASP A 125 2.39 -11.69 19.73
N GLU A 126 2.35 -13.03 19.65
CA GLU A 126 2.90 -13.82 18.55
C GLU A 126 1.79 -14.60 17.80
N PRO A 127 0.96 -13.96 16.96
CA PRO A 127 -0.22 -14.59 16.37
C PRO A 127 0.09 -15.85 15.55
N PHE A 128 1.20 -15.83 14.80
CA PHE A 128 1.57 -16.94 13.92
C PHE A 128 2.01 -18.19 14.69
N ALA A 129 2.90 -18.02 15.68
CA ALA A 129 3.35 -19.11 16.53
C ALA A 129 2.18 -19.70 17.33
N HIS A 130 1.33 -18.83 17.89
CA HIS A 130 0.16 -19.25 18.66
C HIS A 130 -0.90 -19.97 17.81
N ALA A 131 -1.14 -19.51 16.57
CA ALA A 131 -2.07 -20.19 15.67
C ALA A 131 -1.59 -21.60 15.31
N LYS A 132 -0.28 -21.81 15.12
CA LYS A 132 0.29 -23.14 14.91
C LYS A 132 0.15 -24.03 16.14
N ALA A 133 0.49 -23.50 17.32
CA ALA A 133 0.37 -24.24 18.56
C ALA A 133 -1.07 -24.70 18.83
N ILE A 134 -2.06 -23.81 18.66
CA ILE A 134 -3.49 -24.16 18.82
C ILE A 134 -3.94 -25.16 17.74
N ALA A 135 -3.46 -25.02 16.50
CA ALA A 135 -3.79 -25.97 15.44
C ALA A 135 -3.35 -27.39 15.82
N GLU A 136 -2.15 -27.54 16.38
CA GLU A 136 -1.61 -28.82 16.85
C GLU A 136 -2.36 -29.32 18.10
N GLU A 137 -2.53 -28.48 19.12
CA GLU A 137 -3.17 -28.84 20.39
C GLU A 137 -4.63 -29.28 20.20
N ARG A 138 -5.39 -28.57 19.36
CA ARG A 138 -6.82 -28.78 19.15
C ARG A 138 -7.14 -29.50 17.84
N ASN A 139 -6.12 -29.97 17.14
CA ASN A 139 -6.25 -30.67 15.88
C ASN A 139 -7.02 -29.87 14.79
N LEU A 140 -6.90 -28.54 14.79
CA LEU A 140 -7.50 -27.66 13.79
C LEU A 140 -6.64 -27.62 12.53
N VAL A 141 -7.24 -27.23 11.40
CA VAL A 141 -6.45 -26.99 10.18
C VAL A 141 -5.92 -25.57 10.16
N PHE A 142 -4.59 -25.42 10.16
CA PHE A 142 -3.94 -24.12 9.99
C PHE A 142 -4.00 -23.67 8.52
N ILE A 143 -4.56 -22.49 8.28
CA ILE A 143 -4.65 -21.91 6.94
C ILE A 143 -3.54 -20.87 6.76
N HIS A 144 -2.46 -21.26 6.06
CA HIS A 144 -1.33 -20.37 5.81
C HIS A 144 -1.72 -19.19 4.91
N ALA A 145 -1.16 -18.01 5.17
CA ALA A 145 -1.45 -16.82 4.40
C ALA A 145 -0.87 -16.78 2.97
N PHE A 146 0.09 -17.65 2.64
CA PHE A 146 0.82 -17.59 1.36
C PHE A 146 1.64 -18.86 1.05
N ASP A 147 2.23 -19.53 2.05
CA ASP A 147 3.13 -20.67 1.86
C ASP A 147 2.37 -22.00 1.91
N ASP A 148 1.34 -22.12 1.09
CA ASP A 148 0.50 -23.32 0.94
C ASP A 148 0.16 -23.48 -0.55
N PRO A 149 0.34 -24.67 -1.17
CA PRO A 149 0.13 -24.85 -2.61
C PRO A 149 -1.29 -24.52 -3.07
N ALA A 150 -2.32 -24.86 -2.28
CA ALA A 150 -3.69 -24.54 -2.61
C ALA A 150 -3.96 -23.03 -2.49
N VAL A 151 -3.34 -22.36 -1.50
CA VAL A 151 -3.44 -20.91 -1.39
C VAL A 151 -2.81 -20.25 -2.63
N ILE A 152 -1.61 -20.67 -3.03
CA ILE A 152 -0.89 -20.15 -4.20
C ILE A 152 -1.71 -20.38 -5.48
N ALA A 153 -2.23 -21.59 -5.68
CA ALA A 153 -3.06 -21.92 -6.84
C ALA A 153 -4.32 -21.04 -6.92
N GLY A 154 -4.97 -20.77 -5.78
CA GLY A 154 -6.09 -19.84 -5.71
C GLY A 154 -5.70 -18.41 -6.11
N GLN A 155 -4.54 -17.92 -5.66
CA GLN A 155 -4.09 -16.59 -6.08
C GLN A 155 -3.75 -16.53 -7.58
N GLY A 156 -3.26 -17.64 -8.15
CA GLY A 156 -2.92 -17.73 -9.57
C GLY A 156 -4.10 -17.55 -10.52
N THR A 157 -5.33 -17.69 -10.03
CA THR A 157 -6.54 -17.40 -10.82
C THR A 157 -6.57 -15.96 -11.34
N ILE A 158 -5.88 -15.03 -10.66
CA ILE A 158 -5.69 -13.66 -11.15
C ILE A 158 -4.90 -13.65 -12.47
N GLY A 159 -3.86 -14.49 -12.56
CA GLY A 159 -3.06 -14.60 -13.78
C GLY A 159 -3.86 -15.16 -14.95
N LEU A 160 -4.74 -16.13 -14.70
CA LEU A 160 -5.68 -16.62 -15.72
C LEU A 160 -6.61 -15.51 -16.21
N GLU A 161 -7.25 -14.79 -15.28
CA GLU A 161 -8.15 -13.69 -15.64
C GLU A 161 -7.43 -12.60 -16.43
N ILE A 162 -6.19 -12.25 -16.09
CA ILE A 162 -5.40 -11.25 -16.84
C ILE A 162 -5.18 -11.70 -18.29
N VAL A 163 -4.75 -12.94 -18.52
CA VAL A 163 -4.48 -13.44 -19.88
C VAL A 163 -5.77 -13.62 -20.68
N GLU A 164 -6.87 -14.02 -20.03
CA GLU A 164 -8.19 -14.13 -20.66
C GLU A 164 -8.77 -12.74 -21.03
N ASP A 165 -8.64 -11.75 -20.15
CA ASP A 165 -9.16 -10.39 -20.35
C ASP A 165 -8.31 -9.56 -21.32
N LEU A 166 -7.00 -9.86 -21.44
CA LEU A 166 -6.04 -9.13 -22.27
C LEU A 166 -4.96 -10.07 -22.85
N PRO A 167 -5.25 -10.88 -23.88
CA PRO A 167 -4.32 -11.87 -24.42
C PRO A 167 -2.98 -11.32 -24.93
N GLU A 168 -2.94 -10.04 -25.32
CA GLU A 168 -1.75 -9.33 -25.80
C GLU A 168 -0.87 -8.74 -24.69
N VAL A 169 -1.18 -9.02 -23.41
CA VAL A 169 -0.40 -8.50 -22.28
C VAL A 169 1.10 -8.82 -22.43
N ALA A 170 1.94 -7.80 -22.24
CA ALA A 170 3.40 -7.91 -22.38
C ALA A 170 4.12 -7.91 -21.02
N GLN A 171 3.52 -7.29 -20.01
CA GLN A 171 4.11 -7.20 -18.68
C GLN A 171 3.05 -7.26 -17.57
N VAL A 172 3.38 -7.92 -16.45
CA VAL A 172 2.61 -7.90 -15.21
C VAL A 172 3.49 -7.43 -14.05
N ILE A 173 3.05 -6.38 -13.35
CA ILE A 173 3.70 -5.87 -12.14
C ILE A 173 2.86 -6.32 -10.94
N VAL A 174 3.48 -7.05 -10.01
CA VAL A 174 2.77 -7.72 -8.91
C VAL A 174 3.37 -7.43 -7.52
N PRO A 175 2.57 -6.94 -6.56
CA PRO A 175 3.00 -6.80 -5.17
C PRO A 175 3.47 -8.12 -4.57
N THR A 176 4.60 -8.09 -3.86
CA THR A 176 5.25 -9.27 -3.30
C THR A 176 5.51 -9.10 -1.81
N GLY A 177 4.67 -9.75 -1.00
CA GLY A 177 4.96 -10.03 0.41
C GLY A 177 5.73 -11.35 0.53
N GLY A 178 5.12 -12.38 1.11
CA GLY A 178 5.71 -13.72 1.24
C GLY A 178 5.69 -14.54 -0.06
N GLY A 179 5.33 -13.92 -1.19
CA GLY A 179 5.41 -14.52 -2.51
C GLY A 179 4.16 -15.26 -3.01
N GLY A 180 3.13 -15.48 -2.19
CA GLY A 180 1.97 -16.31 -2.59
C GLY A 180 1.20 -15.76 -3.81
N LEU A 181 0.95 -14.45 -3.85
CA LEU A 181 0.32 -13.78 -4.99
C LEU A 181 1.20 -13.85 -6.24
N ALA A 182 2.43 -13.34 -6.14
CA ALA A 182 3.37 -13.29 -7.24
C ALA A 182 3.68 -14.68 -7.81
N SER A 183 3.85 -15.70 -6.97
CA SER A 183 4.08 -17.09 -7.40
C SER A 183 2.89 -17.64 -8.17
N GLY A 184 1.67 -17.47 -7.64
CA GLY A 184 0.46 -17.98 -8.29
C GLY A 184 0.24 -17.32 -9.65
N VAL A 185 0.32 -15.98 -9.69
CA VAL A 185 0.20 -15.22 -10.95
C VAL A 185 1.28 -15.66 -11.93
N ALA A 186 2.52 -15.78 -11.49
CA ALA A 186 3.63 -16.14 -12.36
C ALA A 186 3.52 -17.56 -12.93
N VAL A 187 3.07 -18.54 -12.15
CA VAL A 187 2.80 -19.91 -12.64
C VAL A 187 1.76 -19.89 -13.75
N ALA A 188 0.63 -19.22 -13.54
CA ALA A 188 -0.44 -19.16 -14.54
C ALA A 188 0.03 -18.45 -15.82
N VAL A 189 0.65 -17.27 -15.65
CA VAL A 189 1.02 -16.41 -16.76
C VAL A 189 2.20 -16.96 -17.56
N LYS A 190 3.30 -17.40 -16.92
CA LYS A 190 4.47 -17.93 -17.65
C LYS A 190 4.18 -19.26 -18.35
N THR A 191 3.17 -20.02 -17.92
CA THR A 191 2.78 -21.25 -18.63
C THR A 191 1.98 -20.94 -19.89
N LEU A 192 1.11 -19.92 -19.87
CA LEU A 192 0.30 -19.52 -21.02
C LEU A 192 1.05 -18.60 -21.99
N CYS A 193 1.85 -17.68 -21.46
CA CYS A 193 2.59 -16.65 -22.18
C CYS A 193 4.06 -16.63 -21.69
N PRO A 194 4.92 -17.57 -22.12
CA PRO A 194 6.28 -17.72 -21.57
C PRO A 194 7.17 -16.49 -21.69
N GLN A 195 6.94 -15.67 -22.73
CA GLN A 195 7.73 -14.46 -23.02
C GLN A 195 7.26 -13.22 -22.24
N LEU A 196 6.11 -13.30 -21.56
CA LEU A 196 5.56 -12.18 -20.80
C LEU A 196 6.46 -11.84 -19.61
N ARG A 197 6.76 -10.56 -19.40
CA ARG A 197 7.64 -10.11 -18.31
C ARG A 197 6.87 -9.93 -17.00
N ILE A 198 7.34 -10.50 -15.90
CA ILE A 198 6.73 -10.37 -14.58
C ILE A 198 7.73 -9.74 -13.62
N VAL A 199 7.33 -8.61 -13.04
CA VAL A 199 8.14 -7.86 -12.07
C VAL A 199 7.45 -7.86 -10.72
N GLY A 200 8.10 -8.44 -9.71
CA GLY A 200 7.67 -8.34 -8.32
C GLY A 200 7.99 -6.96 -7.74
N VAL A 201 7.22 -6.50 -6.76
CA VAL A 201 7.52 -5.24 -6.04
C VAL A 201 7.39 -5.42 -4.53
N GLN A 202 8.38 -4.94 -3.76
CA GLN A 202 8.31 -4.84 -2.29
C GLN A 202 8.51 -3.40 -1.81
N ALA A 203 8.14 -3.12 -0.56
CA ALA A 203 8.61 -1.91 0.12
C ALA A 203 10.08 -2.07 0.53
N ALA A 204 10.87 -1.01 0.38
CA ALA A 204 12.27 -0.95 0.82
C ALA A 204 12.42 -1.11 2.35
N ALA A 205 11.34 -0.90 3.10
CA ALA A 205 11.25 -1.17 4.53
C ALA A 205 11.22 -2.67 4.88
N ALA A 206 10.82 -3.54 3.95
CA ALA A 206 10.74 -4.99 4.15
C ALA A 206 11.17 -5.80 2.90
N PRO A 207 12.45 -5.71 2.47
CA PRO A 207 12.90 -6.21 1.18
C PRO A 207 13.34 -7.68 1.20
N ALA A 208 12.75 -8.51 2.07
CA ALA A 208 13.23 -9.88 2.32
C ALA A 208 13.29 -10.74 1.05
N VAL A 209 12.22 -10.70 0.26
CA VAL A 209 12.10 -11.51 -0.96
C VAL A 209 12.96 -10.96 -2.07
N ALA A 210 13.07 -9.62 -2.19
CA ALA A 210 13.92 -8.97 -3.17
C ALA A 210 15.39 -9.32 -2.95
N GLN A 211 15.89 -9.14 -1.71
CA GLN A 211 17.25 -9.52 -1.35
C GLN A 211 17.49 -11.02 -1.55
N SER A 212 16.53 -11.87 -1.16
CA SER A 212 16.64 -13.32 -1.35
C SER A 212 16.71 -13.69 -2.83
N PHE A 213 15.91 -13.05 -3.68
CA PHE A 213 15.84 -13.31 -5.12
C PHE A 213 17.15 -12.95 -5.81
N HIS A 214 17.70 -11.76 -5.52
CA HIS A 214 18.96 -11.29 -6.11
C HIS A 214 20.18 -12.05 -5.61
N GLN A 215 20.17 -12.52 -4.35
CA GLN A 215 21.25 -13.37 -3.82
C GLN A 215 21.08 -14.86 -4.14
N GLY A 216 19.95 -15.26 -4.72
CA GLY A 216 19.66 -16.65 -5.09
C GLY A 216 19.42 -17.61 -3.92
N LYS A 217 19.26 -17.12 -2.68
CA LYS A 217 18.99 -17.93 -1.49
C LYS A 217 18.03 -17.21 -0.53
N PRO A 218 17.21 -17.94 0.26
CA PRO A 218 16.36 -17.31 1.27
C PRO A 218 17.18 -16.54 2.31
N LEU A 219 16.77 -15.31 2.57
CA LEU A 219 17.34 -14.41 3.58
C LEU A 219 16.23 -13.90 4.49
N SER A 220 16.60 -13.68 5.74
CA SER A 220 15.76 -13.00 6.71
C SER A 220 16.22 -11.56 6.89
N VAL A 221 15.27 -10.63 6.97
CA VAL A 221 15.51 -9.23 7.29
C VAL A 221 14.61 -8.84 8.45
N ARG A 222 14.97 -7.78 9.19
CA ARG A 222 14.07 -7.17 10.16
C ARG A 222 13.20 -6.14 9.43
N PRO A 223 11.87 -6.36 9.27
CA PRO A 223 11.01 -5.37 8.65
C PRO A 223 10.98 -4.08 9.48
N ARG A 224 10.96 -2.95 8.80
CA ARG A 224 10.70 -1.63 9.38
C ARG A 224 9.23 -1.24 9.17
N PRO A 225 8.69 -0.28 9.92
CA PRO A 225 7.35 0.26 9.67
C PRO A 225 7.20 0.72 8.21
N THR A 226 6.05 0.42 7.61
CA THR A 226 5.75 0.73 6.21
C THR A 226 4.25 0.87 6.00
N LEU A 227 3.86 1.68 5.00
CA LEU A 227 2.51 1.78 4.47
C LEU A 227 2.05 0.46 3.84
N ALA A 228 2.98 -0.39 3.38
CA ALA A 228 2.69 -1.71 2.82
C ALA A 228 2.73 -2.84 3.86
N ASP A 229 2.01 -2.67 4.98
CA ASP A 229 1.99 -3.60 6.12
C ASP A 229 1.64 -5.05 5.71
N GLY A 230 0.70 -5.23 4.77
CA GLY A 230 0.31 -6.52 4.23
C GLY A 230 1.41 -7.27 3.45
N ALA A 231 2.52 -6.60 3.10
CA ALA A 231 3.68 -7.17 2.43
C ALA A 231 4.96 -7.16 3.29
N ALA A 232 4.89 -6.67 4.53
CA ALA A 232 6.05 -6.47 5.42
C ALA A 232 6.49 -7.76 6.13
N LEU A 233 7.02 -8.73 5.37
CA LEU A 233 7.44 -10.03 5.89
C LEU A 233 8.97 -10.12 6.03
N ALA A 234 9.41 -10.81 7.08
CA ALA A 234 10.82 -10.95 7.41
C ALA A 234 11.57 -11.92 6.49
N GLU A 235 10.88 -12.89 5.90
CA GLU A 235 11.47 -13.94 5.07
C GLU A 235 10.51 -14.39 3.95
N PRO A 236 11.03 -14.90 2.82
CA PRO A 236 10.20 -15.54 1.81
C PRO A 236 9.64 -16.89 2.29
N GLY A 237 8.54 -17.35 1.68
CA GLY A 237 8.00 -18.69 1.92
C GLY A 237 8.87 -19.80 1.34
N ARG A 238 8.80 -20.99 1.93
CA ARG A 238 9.57 -22.17 1.50
C ARG A 238 9.12 -22.70 0.14
N ILE A 239 7.82 -22.64 -0.13
CA ILE A 239 7.21 -23.07 -1.41
C ILE A 239 7.26 -21.92 -2.42
N THR A 240 7.04 -20.69 -1.95
CA THR A 240 7.00 -19.53 -2.85
C THR A 240 8.38 -19.17 -3.41
N PHE A 241 9.46 -19.22 -2.61
CA PHE A 241 10.77 -18.79 -3.07
C PHE A 241 11.29 -19.50 -4.33
N PRO A 242 11.25 -20.85 -4.44
CA PRO A 242 11.63 -21.55 -5.67
C PRO A 242 10.78 -21.15 -6.88
N LEU A 243 9.47 -20.91 -6.69
CA LEU A 243 8.57 -20.49 -7.77
C LEU A 243 8.92 -19.08 -8.24
N LEU A 244 9.16 -18.15 -7.31
CA LEU A 244 9.58 -16.79 -7.64
C LEU A 244 10.89 -16.78 -8.44
N ARG A 245 11.92 -17.51 -7.97
CA ARG A 245 13.21 -17.65 -8.67
C ARG A 245 13.09 -18.24 -10.07
N ARG A 246 12.09 -19.10 -10.29
CA ARG A 246 11.85 -19.75 -11.58
C ARG A 246 11.09 -18.86 -12.55
N TYR A 247 10.12 -18.08 -12.09
CA TYR A 247 9.13 -17.44 -12.97
C TYR A 247 9.14 -15.92 -12.98
N LEU A 248 9.70 -15.23 -11.97
CA LEU A 248 9.83 -13.77 -12.04
C LEU A 248 11.06 -13.40 -12.88
N ASP A 249 10.92 -12.34 -13.66
CA ASP A 249 12.03 -11.77 -14.43
C ASP A 249 12.85 -10.81 -13.56
N ASP A 250 12.21 -10.09 -12.65
CA ASP A 250 12.88 -9.26 -11.65
C ASP A 250 11.98 -8.99 -10.44
N ILE A 251 12.57 -8.41 -9.39
CA ILE A 251 11.87 -7.87 -8.23
C ILE A 251 12.53 -6.57 -7.78
N VAL A 252 11.73 -5.51 -7.67
CA VAL A 252 12.20 -4.17 -7.31
C VAL A 252 11.66 -3.75 -5.94
N VAL A 253 12.28 -2.72 -5.36
CA VAL A 253 11.87 -2.14 -4.08
C VAL A 253 11.52 -0.68 -4.24
N VAL A 254 10.50 -0.20 -3.53
CA VAL A 254 10.05 1.20 -3.54
C VAL A 254 10.08 1.81 -2.14
N ASP A 255 10.37 3.11 -2.05
CA ASP A 255 10.32 3.87 -0.80
C ASP A 255 8.88 4.23 -0.38
N GLU A 256 8.72 4.63 0.89
CA GLU A 256 7.42 4.98 1.47
C GLU A 256 6.77 6.18 0.80
N GLU A 257 7.58 7.14 0.33
CA GLU A 257 7.06 8.32 -0.38
C GLU A 257 6.40 7.91 -1.70
N ALA A 258 7.04 7.01 -2.45
CA ALA A 258 6.48 6.46 -3.69
C ALA A 258 5.15 5.73 -3.44
N ILE A 259 5.06 4.98 -2.33
CA ILE A 259 3.83 4.29 -1.93
C ILE A 259 2.73 5.30 -1.61
N ALA A 260 3.04 6.35 -0.83
CA ALA A 260 2.09 7.41 -0.51
C ALA A 260 1.58 8.14 -1.76
N GLN A 261 2.47 8.51 -2.68
CA GLN A 261 2.13 9.15 -3.95
C GLN A 261 1.24 8.24 -4.82
N ALA A 262 1.55 6.94 -4.88
CA ALA A 262 0.76 5.97 -5.63
C ALA A 262 -0.66 5.82 -5.07
N ILE A 263 -0.83 5.77 -3.74
CA ILE A 263 -2.15 5.74 -3.09
C ILE A 263 -2.94 7.00 -3.45
N ALA A 264 -2.34 8.19 -3.29
CA ALA A 264 -3.00 9.46 -3.57
C ALA A 264 -3.42 9.57 -5.05
N LEU A 265 -2.54 9.18 -5.98
CA LEU A 265 -2.83 9.16 -7.41
C LEU A 265 -3.97 8.20 -7.76
N LEU A 266 -3.96 6.98 -7.19
CA LEU A 266 -5.03 6.01 -7.42
C LEU A 266 -6.39 6.53 -6.95
N LEU A 267 -6.43 7.18 -5.79
CA LEU A 267 -7.63 7.81 -5.26
C LEU A 267 -8.09 8.96 -6.17
N GLU A 268 -7.19 9.86 -6.55
CA GLU A 268 -7.53 11.07 -7.30
C GLU A 268 -7.87 10.77 -8.77
N ARG A 269 -7.07 9.96 -9.46
CA ARG A 269 -7.13 9.78 -10.92
C ARG A 269 -7.86 8.53 -11.35
N SER A 270 -7.74 7.45 -10.58
CA SER A 270 -8.42 6.18 -10.88
C SER A 270 -9.72 6.01 -10.10
N LYS A 271 -9.99 6.84 -9.08
CA LYS A 271 -11.14 6.71 -8.16
C LYS A 271 -11.18 5.36 -7.46
N LEU A 272 -10.01 4.77 -7.24
CA LEU A 272 -9.85 3.48 -6.57
C LEU A 272 -9.13 3.69 -5.24
N VAL A 273 -9.71 3.16 -4.17
CA VAL A 273 -9.05 3.08 -2.87
C VAL A 273 -8.09 1.90 -2.90
N ALA A 274 -6.82 2.15 -2.60
CA ALA A 274 -5.78 1.13 -2.48
C ALA A 274 -5.08 1.26 -1.12
N GLU A 275 -4.78 0.12 -0.50
CA GLU A 275 -3.85 0.06 0.64
C GLU A 275 -2.40 0.14 0.14
N GLY A 276 -1.43 0.37 1.04
CA GLY A 276 -0.03 0.54 0.60
C GLY A 276 0.54 -0.67 -0.14
N ALA A 277 0.23 -1.89 0.29
CA ALA A 277 0.62 -3.09 -0.45
C ALA A 277 -0.05 -3.17 -1.84
N GLY A 278 -1.31 -2.73 -1.94
CA GLY A 278 -2.04 -2.63 -3.21
C GLY A 278 -1.48 -1.59 -4.17
N ALA A 279 -0.82 -0.55 -3.66
CA ALA A 279 -0.24 0.53 -4.46
C ALA A 279 1.21 0.27 -4.91
N LEU A 280 1.90 -0.77 -4.40
CA LEU A 280 3.31 -1.05 -4.68
C LEU A 280 3.65 -1.07 -6.18
N GLY A 281 2.83 -1.76 -6.98
CA GLY A 281 3.07 -1.86 -8.42
C GLY A 281 2.99 -0.52 -9.14
N VAL A 282 2.06 0.35 -8.73
CA VAL A 282 1.96 1.72 -9.27
C VAL A 282 3.14 2.56 -8.81
N ALA A 283 3.55 2.46 -7.54
CA ALA A 283 4.72 3.15 -7.03
C ALA A 283 5.99 2.81 -7.83
N ALA A 284 6.20 1.53 -8.17
CA ALA A 284 7.34 1.10 -8.97
C ALA A 284 7.30 1.65 -10.40
N LEU A 285 6.10 1.74 -10.98
CA LEU A 285 5.89 2.33 -12.30
C LEU A 285 6.21 3.83 -12.30
N LEU A 286 5.73 4.58 -11.31
CA LEU A 286 5.95 6.03 -11.18
C LEU A 286 7.43 6.38 -10.96
N ARG A 287 8.17 5.53 -10.24
CA ARG A 287 9.62 5.69 -10.04
C ARG A 287 10.46 5.22 -11.22
N GLY A 288 9.84 4.66 -12.28
CA GLY A 288 10.56 4.10 -13.42
C GLY A 288 11.37 2.83 -13.10
N LEU A 289 11.14 2.20 -11.94
CA LEU A 289 11.82 0.98 -11.50
C LEU A 289 11.24 -0.27 -12.19
N ALA A 290 9.96 -0.22 -12.53
CA ALA A 290 9.29 -1.21 -13.37
C ALA A 290 8.65 -0.48 -14.56
N PRO A 291 9.46 -0.03 -15.55
CA PRO A 291 8.96 0.77 -16.67
C PRO A 291 7.90 -0.01 -17.45
N ALA A 292 6.93 0.69 -18.02
CA ALA A 292 5.94 0.07 -18.88
C ALA A 292 6.63 -0.62 -20.08
N ALA A 293 6.14 -1.80 -20.43
CA ALA A 293 6.57 -2.47 -21.65
C ALA A 293 6.05 -1.73 -22.89
N SER A 294 6.61 -2.06 -24.06
CA SER A 294 6.10 -1.56 -25.35
C SER A 294 4.67 -2.03 -25.63
N GLY A 295 4.32 -3.22 -25.15
CA GLY A 295 2.95 -3.73 -25.13
C GLY A 295 2.23 -3.44 -23.80
N PRO A 296 0.97 -3.88 -23.66
CA PRO A 296 0.19 -3.62 -22.45
C PRO A 296 0.84 -4.15 -21.17
N THR A 297 0.88 -3.27 -20.16
CA THR A 297 1.38 -3.54 -18.82
C THR A 297 0.22 -3.58 -17.84
N VAL A 298 0.06 -4.69 -17.12
CA VAL A 298 -0.94 -4.84 -16.07
C VAL A 298 -0.31 -4.68 -14.70
N VAL A 299 -0.89 -3.83 -13.87
CA VAL A 299 -0.50 -3.64 -12.46
C VAL A 299 -1.57 -4.24 -11.56
N VAL A 300 -1.19 -5.16 -10.68
CA VAL A 300 -2.13 -5.78 -9.74
C VAL A 300 -2.34 -4.88 -8.52
N LEU A 301 -3.54 -4.33 -8.36
CA LEU A 301 -3.95 -3.58 -7.18
C LEU A 301 -4.46 -4.54 -6.11
N SER A 302 -3.54 -5.12 -5.33
CA SER A 302 -3.81 -6.30 -4.51
C SER A 302 -4.89 -6.11 -3.42
N GLY A 303 -5.09 -4.89 -2.91
CA GLY A 303 -6.08 -4.65 -1.86
C GLY A 303 -6.35 -3.17 -1.60
N GLY A 304 -7.46 -2.91 -0.92
CA GLY A 304 -7.98 -1.58 -0.59
C GLY A 304 -8.34 -1.38 0.89
N ASN A 305 -7.92 -2.31 1.78
CA ASN A 305 -8.26 -2.29 3.20
C ASN A 305 -7.36 -1.35 4.00
N ILE A 306 -7.39 -0.07 3.63
CA ILE A 306 -6.68 1.01 4.31
C ILE A 306 -7.52 1.62 5.43
N ASP A 307 -6.89 1.94 6.56
CA ASP A 307 -7.52 2.73 7.62
C ASP A 307 -7.85 4.14 7.11
N ILE A 308 -9.06 4.64 7.40
CA ILE A 308 -9.52 5.95 6.89
C ILE A 308 -8.63 7.09 7.37
N SER A 309 -8.15 7.05 8.61
CA SER A 309 -7.24 8.08 9.14
C SER A 309 -5.88 8.00 8.47
N LEU A 310 -5.39 6.80 8.14
CA LEU A 310 -4.18 6.65 7.34
C LEU A 310 -4.38 7.17 5.91
N LEU A 311 -5.51 6.88 5.29
CA LEU A 311 -5.84 7.37 3.94
C LEU A 311 -5.88 8.90 3.90
N ALA A 312 -6.49 9.55 4.89
CA ALA A 312 -6.53 11.00 5.01
C ALA A 312 -5.11 11.59 5.06
N ARG A 313 -4.26 11.09 5.96
CA ARG A 313 -2.85 11.54 6.06
C ARG A 313 -2.06 11.34 4.77
N VAL A 314 -2.27 10.20 4.09
CA VAL A 314 -1.59 9.92 2.81
C VAL A 314 -2.11 10.84 1.70
N ALA A 315 -3.41 11.14 1.68
CA ALA A 315 -3.98 12.10 0.74
C ALA A 315 -3.43 13.52 0.96
N GLU A 316 -3.37 13.97 2.22
CA GLU A 316 -2.74 15.25 2.61
C GLU A 316 -1.28 15.30 2.17
N HIS A 317 -0.50 14.26 2.47
CA HIS A 317 0.91 14.16 2.05
C HIS A 317 1.07 14.16 0.53
N GLY A 318 0.19 13.46 -0.20
CA GLY A 318 0.18 13.42 -1.66
C GLY A 318 -0.12 14.79 -2.29
N LEU A 319 -1.06 15.54 -1.70
CA LEU A 319 -1.41 16.90 -2.13
C LEU A 319 -0.24 17.88 -1.90
N SER A 320 0.48 17.76 -0.78
CA SER A 320 1.70 18.52 -0.54
C SER A 320 2.78 18.25 -1.61
N HIS A 321 3.01 16.98 -1.99
CA HIS A 321 3.98 16.66 -3.03
C HIS A 321 3.55 17.14 -4.43
N ALA A 322 2.24 17.17 -4.71
CA ALA A 322 1.68 17.74 -5.94
C ALA A 322 1.80 19.27 -6.02
N GLY A 323 2.32 19.92 -4.97
CA GLY A 323 2.42 21.38 -4.88
C GLY A 323 1.07 22.06 -4.74
N ARG A 324 0.08 21.37 -4.14
CA ARG A 324 -1.25 21.92 -3.84
C ARG A 324 -1.42 22.35 -2.39
N TYR A 325 -0.48 21.97 -1.53
CA TYR A 325 -0.34 22.59 -0.22
C TYR A 325 0.98 23.33 -0.14
N LEU A 326 0.94 24.50 0.49
CA LEU A 326 2.08 25.30 0.86
C LEU A 326 2.07 25.43 2.38
N SER A 327 3.17 25.00 3.02
CA SER A 327 3.42 25.23 4.45
C SER A 327 4.54 26.24 4.59
N ILE A 328 4.21 27.40 5.14
CA ILE A 328 5.16 28.48 5.44
C ILE A 328 5.15 28.79 6.92
N ALA A 329 6.28 29.25 7.43
CA ALA A 329 6.33 29.87 8.73
C ALA A 329 6.84 31.30 8.61
N VAL A 330 6.14 32.25 9.21
CA VAL A 330 6.36 33.68 9.07
C VAL A 330 6.59 34.31 10.44
N GLY A 331 7.70 35.04 10.59
CA GLY A 331 7.97 35.86 11.78
C GLY A 331 7.13 37.14 11.77
N LEU A 332 6.54 37.48 12.93
CA LEU A 332 5.69 38.66 13.09
C LEU A 332 6.02 39.40 14.39
N GLU A 333 5.88 40.72 14.39
CA GLU A 333 5.87 41.49 15.64
C GLU A 333 4.63 41.15 16.47
N ASP A 334 4.79 41.02 17.79
CA ASP A 334 3.67 40.75 18.72
C ASP A 334 2.84 42.02 18.96
N GLN A 335 2.15 42.47 17.92
CA GLN A 335 1.30 43.66 17.92
C GLN A 335 -0.09 43.35 17.37
N PRO A 336 -1.14 44.04 17.85
CA PRO A 336 -2.48 43.92 17.27
C PRO A 336 -2.48 44.19 15.76
N GLY A 337 -3.16 43.33 15.00
CA GLY A 337 -3.38 43.49 13.55
C GLY A 337 -2.36 42.81 12.63
N ARG A 338 -1.15 42.47 13.10
CA ARG A 338 -0.08 41.90 12.25
C ARG A 338 -0.43 40.58 11.59
N LEU A 339 -1.09 39.68 12.32
CA LEU A 339 -1.58 38.43 11.74
C LEU A 339 -2.69 38.67 10.69
N ALA A 340 -3.54 39.68 10.91
CA ALA A 340 -4.60 40.02 9.95
C ALA A 340 -4.02 40.61 8.65
N GLU A 341 -2.97 41.43 8.75
CA GLU A 341 -2.22 41.93 7.60
C GLU A 341 -1.59 40.78 6.78
N LEU A 342 -0.94 39.84 7.46
CA LEU A 342 -0.39 38.63 6.81
C LEU A 342 -1.46 37.83 6.07
N LEU A 343 -2.58 37.55 6.75
CA LEU A 343 -3.69 36.81 6.15
C LEU A 343 -4.34 37.55 4.98
N ALA A 344 -4.36 38.89 5.00
CA ALA A 344 -4.86 39.70 3.90
C ALA A 344 -3.97 39.58 2.65
N ILE A 345 -2.64 39.58 2.82
CA ILE A 345 -1.67 39.35 1.72
C ILE A 345 -1.92 37.99 1.09
N ILE A 346 -2.00 36.94 1.91
CA ILE A 346 -2.20 35.57 1.43
C ILE A 346 -3.56 35.42 0.74
N SER A 347 -4.63 35.97 1.33
CA SER A 347 -5.98 35.87 0.75
C SER A 347 -6.08 36.56 -0.61
N ALA A 348 -5.32 37.64 -0.85
CA ALA A 348 -5.30 38.35 -2.13
C ALA A 348 -4.76 37.49 -3.29
N THR A 349 -3.95 36.48 -3.01
CA THR A 349 -3.43 35.52 -4.01
C THR A 349 -4.49 34.51 -4.45
N GLY A 350 -5.55 34.35 -3.65
CA GLY A 350 -6.56 33.30 -3.81
C GLY A 350 -6.14 31.95 -3.22
N ALA A 351 -5.09 31.91 -2.40
CA ALA A 351 -4.77 30.75 -1.57
C ALA A 351 -5.78 30.59 -0.43
N ASN A 352 -6.19 29.36 -0.14
CA ASN A 352 -7.14 29.06 0.93
C ASN A 352 -6.38 28.62 2.18
N VAL A 353 -6.42 29.41 3.24
CA VAL A 353 -5.73 29.09 4.50
C VAL A 353 -6.52 28.02 5.25
N LEU A 354 -5.91 26.86 5.45
CA LEU A 354 -6.52 25.73 6.15
C LEU A 354 -6.24 25.77 7.65
N GLU A 355 -5.01 26.10 8.01
CA GLU A 355 -4.54 26.09 9.39
C GLU A 355 -3.61 27.27 9.65
N VAL A 356 -3.73 27.84 10.84
CA VAL A 356 -2.86 28.89 11.36
C VAL A 356 -2.50 28.54 12.79
N GLU A 357 -1.24 28.18 13.00
CA GLU A 357 -0.68 28.05 14.34
C GLU A 357 0.09 29.30 14.71
N HIS A 358 -0.18 29.85 15.89
CA HIS A 358 0.46 31.07 16.35
C HIS A 358 1.27 30.79 17.61
N HIS A 359 2.59 30.74 17.44
CA HIS A 359 3.55 30.38 18.47
C HIS A 359 4.14 31.64 19.10
N ARG A 360 3.94 31.78 20.41
CA ARG A 360 4.51 32.87 21.23
C ARG A 360 5.73 32.46 22.04
N TRP A 361 6.07 31.17 22.04
CA TRP A 361 7.12 30.59 22.88
C TRP A 361 7.96 29.62 22.04
N GLY A 362 9.27 29.89 21.96
CA GLY A 362 10.25 29.06 21.28
C GLY A 362 11.66 29.59 21.54
N LEU A 363 12.65 28.70 21.61
CA LEU A 363 14.06 29.02 21.97
C LEU A 363 14.75 30.04 21.02
N HIS A 364 14.08 30.45 19.93
CA HIS A 364 14.65 31.24 18.83
C HIS A 364 13.91 32.55 18.54
N LEU A 365 12.86 32.89 19.30
CA LEU A 365 12.12 34.13 19.14
C LEU A 365 12.58 35.15 20.19
N GLY A 366 13.06 36.31 19.75
CA GLY A 366 13.35 37.44 20.63
C GLY A 366 12.08 37.96 21.33
N VAL A 367 12.24 38.66 22.45
CA VAL A 367 11.12 39.26 23.20
C VAL A 367 10.31 40.18 22.27
N GLY A 368 8.99 40.01 22.24
CA GLY A 368 8.08 40.79 21.38
C GLY A 368 7.95 40.28 19.95
N ARG A 369 8.46 39.08 19.65
CA ARG A 369 8.30 38.40 18.35
C ARG A 369 7.48 37.13 18.49
N VAL A 370 6.69 36.83 17.47
CA VAL A 370 5.87 35.63 17.35
C VAL A 370 6.09 34.98 16.00
N GLN A 371 5.72 33.71 15.88
CA GLN A 371 5.77 32.95 14.63
C GLN A 371 4.37 32.48 14.29
N ALA A 372 3.94 32.72 13.05
CA ALA A 372 2.75 32.12 12.48
C ALA A 372 3.17 31.01 11.52
N VAL A 373 2.74 29.77 11.77
CA VAL A 373 2.86 28.65 10.82
C VAL A 373 1.53 28.56 10.09
N LEU A 374 1.56 28.63 8.76
CA LEU A 374 0.36 28.59 7.93
C LEU A 374 0.44 27.41 6.97
N ILE A 375 -0.63 26.62 6.96
CA ILE A 375 -0.87 25.59 5.94
C ILE A 375 -2.00 26.09 5.05
N MET A 376 -1.74 26.16 3.76
CA MET A 376 -2.69 26.69 2.79
C MET A 376 -2.79 25.83 1.53
N GLU A 377 -3.99 25.77 0.97
CA GLU A 377 -4.25 25.18 -0.33
C GLU A 377 -3.93 26.19 -1.44
N VAL A 378 -3.11 25.73 -2.39
CA VAL A 378 -2.68 26.45 -3.59
C VAL A 378 -3.06 25.62 -4.82
N ARG A 379 -3.09 26.27 -5.99
CA ARG A 379 -3.62 25.63 -7.22
C ARG A 379 -2.62 24.63 -7.78
N ASP A 380 -1.35 25.01 -7.75
CA ASP A 380 -0.21 24.31 -8.29
C ASP A 380 1.08 24.98 -7.76
N LYS A 381 2.23 24.47 -8.23
CA LYS A 381 3.56 24.99 -7.87
C LYS A 381 3.77 26.44 -8.28
N GLU A 382 3.17 26.89 -9.39
CA GLU A 382 3.31 28.27 -9.87
C GLU A 382 2.53 29.22 -8.94
N HIS A 383 1.32 28.84 -8.54
CA HIS A 383 0.57 29.57 -7.53
C HIS A 383 1.31 29.60 -6.18
N ALA A 384 1.91 28.49 -5.75
CA ALA A 384 2.72 28.46 -4.54
C ALA A 384 3.89 29.47 -4.60
N GLN A 385 4.57 29.55 -5.75
CA GLN A 385 5.65 30.53 -5.98
C GLN A 385 5.12 31.97 -5.98
N GLN A 386 3.94 32.22 -6.55
CA GLN A 386 3.29 33.52 -6.49
C GLN A 386 3.03 33.96 -5.04
N VAL A 387 2.51 33.06 -4.19
CA VAL A 387 2.30 33.37 -2.76
C VAL A 387 3.60 33.79 -2.08
N CYS A 388 4.69 33.06 -2.31
CA CYS A 388 6.00 33.41 -1.77
C CYS A 388 6.50 34.78 -2.28
N SER A 389 6.36 35.05 -3.58
CA SER A 389 6.77 36.32 -4.19
C SER A 389 5.97 37.52 -3.66
N ASP A 390 4.68 37.34 -3.34
CA ASP A 390 3.84 38.39 -2.79
C ASP A 390 4.21 38.69 -1.32
N LEU A 391 4.61 37.68 -0.56
CA LEU A 391 5.18 37.86 0.78
C LEU A 391 6.51 38.63 0.74
N GLU A 392 7.38 38.31 -0.22
CA GLU A 392 8.63 39.05 -0.45
C GLU A 392 8.39 40.52 -0.80
N SER A 393 7.41 40.76 -1.67
CA SER A 393 6.99 42.12 -2.07
C SER A 393 6.39 42.90 -0.89
N ALA A 394 5.78 42.21 0.07
CA ALA A 394 5.26 42.79 1.31
C ALA A 394 6.33 43.00 2.39
N GLY A 395 7.61 42.70 2.11
CA GLY A 395 8.72 42.96 3.01
C GLY A 395 9.13 41.77 3.90
N TYR A 396 8.70 40.55 3.56
CA TYR A 396 9.13 39.32 4.23
C TYR A 396 10.16 38.57 3.37
N ALA A 397 11.40 38.42 3.83
CA ALA A 397 12.40 37.64 3.10
C ALA A 397 12.32 36.15 3.45
N GLU A 398 12.38 35.29 2.44
CA GLU A 398 12.63 33.85 2.65
C GLU A 398 14.06 33.68 3.19
N VAL A 399 14.22 32.93 4.28
CA VAL A 399 15.53 32.62 4.84
C VAL A 399 15.73 31.10 4.91
N PRO A 400 16.95 30.61 4.65
CA PRO A 400 17.26 29.20 4.78
C PRO A 400 17.20 28.80 6.25
N ARG A 401 16.17 28.05 6.63
CA ARG A 401 16.11 27.37 7.94
C ARG A 401 15.63 25.94 7.76
N GLU A 402 16.37 25.00 8.33
CA GLU A 402 15.91 23.63 8.54
C GLU A 402 15.09 23.60 9.84
N GLY A 403 13.81 23.24 9.74
CA GLY A 403 12.91 23.06 10.87
C GLY A 403 11.90 21.94 10.56
N PRO A 404 11.35 21.27 11.60
CA PRO A 404 10.61 20.02 11.41
C PRO A 404 9.19 20.17 10.81
N GLU A 405 8.65 21.38 10.67
CA GLU A 405 7.20 21.60 10.40
C GLU A 405 6.87 22.49 9.19
N ALA A 406 7.78 23.37 8.74
CA ALA A 406 7.54 24.27 7.61
C ALA A 406 8.52 24.00 6.46
N GLN A 407 8.01 24.05 5.21
CA GLN A 407 8.87 23.87 4.02
C GLN A 407 9.64 25.14 3.66
N ARG A 408 9.18 26.31 4.11
CA ARG A 408 9.80 27.62 3.86
C ARG A 408 9.62 28.54 5.07
N TYR A 409 10.63 29.36 5.34
CA TYR A 409 10.63 30.28 6.47
C TYR A 409 10.82 31.72 6.02
N PHE A 410 9.96 32.62 6.49
CA PHE A 410 9.93 34.03 6.12
C PHE A 410 10.10 34.92 7.34
N LEU A 411 10.97 35.93 7.25
CA LEU A 411 11.18 36.94 8.29
C LEU A 411 10.99 38.34 7.72
N PRO A 412 10.48 39.31 8.50
CA PRO A 412 10.52 40.71 8.09
C PRO A 412 11.95 41.11 7.72
N GLN A 413 12.14 41.80 6.60
CA GLN A 413 13.48 42.18 6.10
C GLN A 413 14.32 42.95 7.14
N GLY A 414 13.65 43.73 8.00
CA GLY A 414 14.29 44.46 9.11
C GLY A 414 14.81 43.58 10.25
N TRP A 415 14.56 42.28 10.23
CA TRP A 415 15.01 41.31 11.24
C TRP A 415 16.22 40.47 10.81
N LEU A 416 16.66 40.60 9.55
CA LEU A 416 17.78 39.83 9.00
C LEU A 416 19.11 40.37 9.51
N ASP A 417 19.90 39.52 10.18
CA ASP A 417 21.31 39.81 10.48
C ASP A 417 22.18 39.54 9.24
N ASP A 418 23.44 40.03 9.21
CA ASP A 418 24.38 39.78 8.09
C ASP A 418 24.63 38.29 7.80
N LYS A 419 24.30 37.39 8.74
CA LYS A 419 24.39 35.94 8.58
C LYS A 419 23.16 35.30 7.92
N ASP A 420 22.02 35.99 7.88
CA ASP A 420 20.77 35.51 7.27
C ASP A 420 20.63 35.94 5.80
N ARG A 421 21.58 36.74 5.30
CA ARG A 421 21.61 37.29 3.92
C ARG A 421 22.38 36.42 2.92
N GLY A 422 22.77 35.20 3.30
CA GLY A 422 23.62 34.30 2.53
C GLY A 422 22.96 32.95 2.26
#